data_AF-A0A509LHW1-F1
#
_entry.id   AF-A0A509LHW1-F1
#
_cell.length_a   1.000
_cell.length_b   1.000
_cell.length_c   1.000
_cell.angle_alpha   90.00
_cell.angle_beta   90.00
_cell.angle_gamma   90.00
#
_symmetry.space_group_name_H-M   'P 1'
#
loop_
_entity.id
_entity.type
_entity.pdbx_description
1 polymer ?
#
loop_
_entity_poly.entity_id
_entity_poly.type
_entity_poly.pdbx_seq_one_letter_code
_entity_poly.pdbx_strand_id
1 'polypeptide(L)' 'GVPILCTIPDDNNLLEFDMEMRSLLELEEDSSAVVAIDQMMEKVEEIIE' A
#
# COMPACT_ATOMS: atom_id res chain seq x y z
N GLY A 1 -14.37 18.38 -3.31
CA GLY A 1 -13.13 17.96 -2.63
C GLY A 1 -12.76 16.58 -3.13
N VAL A 2 -11.49 16.19 -3.00
CA VAL A 2 -11.04 14.82 -3.33
C VAL A 2 -10.99 14.01 -2.03
N PRO A 3 -11.69 12.87 -1.93
CA PRO A 3 -11.67 12.04 -0.72
C PRO A 3 -10.31 11.35 -0.57
N ILE A 4 -9.83 11.24 0.66
CA ILE A 4 -8.67 10.42 1.00
C ILE A 4 -9.16 8.97 1.16
N LEU A 5 -8.60 8.05 0.38
CA LEU A 5 -9.00 6.63 0.37
C LEU A 5 -8.30 5.81 1.46
N CYS A 6 -7.01 6.08 1.67
CA CYS A 6 -6.18 5.40 2.65
C CYS A 6 -5.02 6.30 3.11
N THR A 7 -4.34 5.85 4.15
CA THR A 7 -3.06 6.41 4.60
C THR A 7 -2.07 5.26 4.68
N ILE A 8 -0.94 5.40 3.99
CA ILE A 8 0.15 4.44 4.06
C ILE A 8 1.08 4.88 5.20
N PRO A 9 1.35 4.01 6.20
CA PRO A 9 2.26 4.35 7.29
C PRO A 9 3.71 4.40 6.79
N ASP A 10 4.58 5.06 7.57
CA ASP A 10 6.02 5.01 7.34
C ASP A 10 6.51 3.56 7.52
N ASP A 11 7.21 3.03 6.52
CA ASP A 11 7.73 1.66 6.51
C ASP A 11 9.17 1.66 5.96
N ASN A 12 10.14 1.28 6.81
CA ASN A 12 11.56 1.26 6.43
C ASN A 12 11.86 0.18 5.38
N ASN A 13 11.12 -0.94 5.39
CA ASN A 13 11.32 -2.00 4.42
C ASN A 13 10.86 -1.54 3.03
N LEU A 14 9.75 -0.79 2.99
CA LEU A 14 9.29 -0.15 1.75
C LEU A 14 10.33 0.84 1.20
N LEU A 15 10.94 1.64 2.07
CA LEU A 15 11.98 2.58 1.67
C LEU A 15 13.20 1.86 1.06
N GLU A 16 13.67 0.78 1.68
CA GLU A 16 14.79 0.00 1.17
C GLU A 16 14.47 -0.61 -0.21
N PHE A 17 13.27 -1.16 -0.38
CA PHE A 17 12.84 -1.73 -1.67
C PHE A 17 12.72 -0.67 -2.76
N ASP A 18 12.18 0.50 -2.43
CA ASP A 18 12.09 1.62 -3.36
C ASP A 18 13.50 2.07 -3.82
N MET A 19 14.46 2.15 -2.89
CA MET A 19 15.86 2.45 -3.19
C MET A 19 16.53 1.38 -4.07
N GLU A 20 16.12 0.11 -3.95
CA GLU A 20 16.56 -1.01 -4.79
C GLU A 20 15.81 -1.11 -6.14
N MET A 21 14.86 -0.19 -6.42
CA MET A 21 13.94 -0.24 -7.57
C MET A 21 13.13 -1.55 -7.62
N ARG A 22 12.76 -2.07 -6.45
CA ARG A 22 11.96 -3.29 -6.28
C ARG A 22 10.50 -2.95 -6.01
N SER A 23 9.60 -3.85 -6.39
CA SER A 23 8.18 -3.62 -6.25
C SER A 23 7.72 -3.80 -4.80
N LEU A 24 6.74 -3.00 -4.36
CA LEU A 24 5.99 -3.22 -3.12
C LEU A 24 5.37 -4.63 -3.07
N LEU A 25 5.01 -5.21 -4.22
CA LEU A 25 4.45 -6.56 -4.32
C LEU A 25 5.47 -7.66 -3.96
N GLU A 26 6.75 -7.32 -3.82
CA GLU A 26 7.79 -8.25 -3.38
C GLU A 26 8.06 -8.18 -1.86
N LEU A 27 7.40 -7.28 -1.13
CA LEU A 27 7.49 -7.20 0.32
C LEU A 27 6.74 -8.36 0.99
N GLU A 28 7.07 -8.60 2.26
CA GLU A 28 6.33 -9.55 3.09
C GLU A 28 4.87 -9.10 3.23
N GLU A 29 3.93 -10.05 3.14
CA GLU A 29 2.49 -9.76 3.14
C GLU A 29 2.00 -9.09 4.44
N ASP A 30 2.75 -9.23 5.54
CA ASP A 30 2.47 -8.59 6.83
C ASP A 30 3.13 -7.21 7.01
N SER A 31 3.84 -6.71 5.99
CA SER A 31 4.33 -5.33 5.98
C SER A 31 3.16 -4.35 6.10
N SER A 32 3.37 -3.34 6.94
CA SER A 32 2.37 -2.31 7.21
C SER A 32 1.94 -1.54 5.96
N ALA A 33 2.85 -1.37 4.99
CA ALA A 33 2.55 -0.77 3.70
C ALA A 33 1.67 -1.68 2.84
N VAL A 34 1.98 -2.99 2.78
CA VAL A 34 1.21 -3.97 1.99
C VAL A 34 -0.23 -4.06 2.49
N VAL A 35 -0.40 -4.24 3.80
CA VAL A 35 -1.73 -4.28 4.43
C VAL A 35 -2.55 -3.01 4.17
N ALA A 36 -1.92 -1.84 4.18
CA ALA A 36 -2.60 -0.58 3.91
C ALA A 36 -3.07 -0.46 2.44
N ILE A 37 -2.29 -1.01 1.50
CA ILE A 37 -2.65 -1.08 0.08
C ILE A 37 -3.79 -2.06 -0.14
N ASP A 38 -3.78 -3.23 0.49
CA ASP A 38 -4.86 -4.23 0.35
C ASP A 38 -6.21 -3.66 0.79
N GLN A 39 -6.25 -2.99 1.95
CA GLN A 39 -7.45 -2.29 2.42
C GLN A 39 -7.89 -1.14 1.49
N MET A 40 -6.94 -0.50 0.80
CA MET A 40 -7.28 0.51 -0.20
C MET A 40 -7.93 -0.13 -1.42
N MET A 41 -7.40 -1.27 -1.89
CA MET A 41 -7.91 -1.99 -3.05
C MET A 41 -9.33 -2.49 -2.81
N GLU A 42 -9.63 -3.05 -1.64
CA GLU A 42 -10.99 -3.44 -1.24
C GLU A 42 -11.98 -2.26 -1.36
N LYS A 43 -11.61 -1.09 -0.85
CA LYS A 43 -12.46 0.13 -0.98
C LYS A 43 -12.63 0.58 -2.41
N VAL A 44 -11.60 0.42 -3.25
CA VAL A 44 -11.67 0.79 -4.66
C VAL A 44 -12.60 -0.16 -5.40
N GLU A 45 -12.57 -1.46 -5.10
CA GLU A 45 -13.51 -2.44 -5.63
C GLU A 45 -14.96 -2.07 -5.25
N GLU A 46 -15.23 -1.74 -3.98
CA GLU A 46 -16.55 -1.28 -3.52
C GLU A 46 -17.06 0.00 -4.21
N ILE A 47 -16.15 0.85 -4.72
CA ILE A 47 -16.51 2.10 -5.42
C ILE A 47 -16.76 1.87 -6.91
N ILE A 48 -16.09 0.88 -7.50
CA ILE A 48 -16.14 0.59 -8.94
C ILE A 48 -17.28 -0.37 -9.28
N GLU A 49 -17.70 -1.23 -8.35
CA GLU A 49 -18.94 -2.03 -8.44
C GLU A 49 -20.23 -1.20 -8.29
#